data_AF-A0A507QVH2-F1
#
_entry.id   AF-A0A507QVH2-F1
#
_cell.length_a   1.000
_cell.length_b   1.000
_cell.length_c   1.000
_cell.angle_alpha   90.00
_cell.angle_beta   90.00
_cell.angle_gamma   90.00
#
_symmetry.space_group_name_H-M   'P 1'
#
loop_
_entity.id
_entity.type
_entity.pdbx_description
1 polymer ?
#
loop_
_entity_poly.entity_id
_entity_poly.type
_entity_poly.pdbx_seq_one_letter_code
_entity_poly.pdbx_strand_id
1 'polypeptide(L)'
;MADSPVDDNDKPIVIDDSVSELDSTFADSASDTTSLKFSVLRYHCVIGNDLSPMQPKMVPPNVQFEVDDIESQRAFKSPFDYIHARFLASSIKDWPRLFKQTFD
;
A
#
# COMPACT_ATOMS: atom_id res chain seq x y z
N MET A 1 28.93 27.62 15.65
CA MET A 1 28.04 26.51 16.06
C MET A 1 26.96 26.46 15.02
N ALA A 2 27.06 25.49 14.10
CA ALA A 2 26.07 25.31 13.05
C ALA A 2 24.90 24.53 13.64
N ASP A 3 23.68 25.02 13.47
CA ASP A 3 22.46 24.28 13.81
C ASP A 3 22.47 22.95 13.08
N SER A 4 22.25 21.86 13.82
CA SER A 4 22.01 20.54 13.27
C SER A 4 20.73 20.57 12.42
N PRO A 5 20.67 19.83 11.29
CA PRO A 5 19.44 19.74 10.51
C PRO A 5 18.34 19.14 11.37
N VAL A 6 17.22 19.87 11.48
CA VAL A 6 16.01 19.41 12.16
C VAL A 6 15.49 18.20 11.38
N ASP A 7 15.44 17.06 12.04
CA ASP A 7 14.83 15.84 11.53
C ASP A 7 13.32 16.10 11.33
N ASP A 8 12.90 16.26 10.08
CA ASP A 8 11.50 16.56 9.70
C ASP A 8 10.54 15.38 9.94
N ASN A 9 11.04 14.24 10.44
CA ASN A 9 10.26 13.02 10.67
C ASN A 9 9.31 13.07 11.89
N ASP A 10 9.41 14.10 12.75
CA ASP A 10 8.52 14.28 13.91
C ASP A 10 7.40 15.30 13.70
N LYS A 11 7.27 15.89 12.50
CA LYS A 11 6.14 16.78 12.21
C LYS A 11 4.88 15.95 11.95
N PRO A 12 3.77 16.20 12.67
CA PRO A 12 2.50 15.56 12.33
C PRO A 12 2.13 15.93 10.89
N ILE A 13 1.86 14.93 10.07
CA ILE A 13 1.38 15.12 8.70
C ILE A 13 0.04 15.86 8.78
N VAL A 14 0.05 17.15 8.42
CA VAL A 14 -1.16 17.95 8.30
C VAL A 14 -1.81 17.58 6.97
N ILE A 15 -2.97 16.92 7.04
CA ILE A 15 -3.77 16.61 5.86
C ILE A 15 -4.51 17.90 5.48
N ASP A 16 -4.08 18.53 4.39
CA ASP A 16 -4.85 19.58 3.72
C ASP A 16 -5.82 18.89 2.75
N ASP A 17 -7.08 18.75 3.18
CA ASP A 17 -8.17 18.12 2.42
C ASP A 17 -8.58 18.89 1.14
N SER A 18 -7.83 19.91 0.71
CA SER A 18 -8.16 20.72 -0.47
C SER A 18 -7.50 20.28 -1.80
N VAL A 19 -6.77 19.16 -1.85
CA VAL A 19 -6.01 18.77 -3.06
C VAL A 19 -6.83 18.00 -4.10
N SER A 20 -7.42 18.77 -5.02
CA SER A 20 -8.17 18.34 -6.21
C SER A 20 -7.35 17.63 -7.33
N GLU A 21 -6.03 17.53 -7.20
CA GLU A 21 -5.13 17.04 -8.27
C GLU A 21 -4.77 15.55 -8.16
N LEU A 22 -4.96 14.91 -7.00
CA LEU A 22 -4.65 13.49 -6.77
C LEU A 22 -5.80 12.53 -7.11
N ASP A 23 -7.01 13.08 -7.28
CA ASP A 23 -8.22 12.30 -7.52
C ASP A 23 -8.27 11.65 -8.91
N SER A 24 -7.71 12.27 -9.94
CA SER A 24 -7.78 11.75 -11.32
C SER A 24 -6.82 10.59 -11.60
N THR A 25 -5.76 10.43 -10.80
CA THR A 25 -4.72 9.41 -11.06
C THR A 25 -5.11 8.03 -10.54
N PHE A 26 -6.02 7.97 -9.57
CA PHE A 26 -6.47 6.71 -8.94
C PHE A 26 -7.95 6.41 -9.14
N ALA A 27 -8.74 7.33 -9.70
CA ALA A 27 -10.15 7.14 -9.96
C ALA A 27 -10.38 6.17 -11.13
N ASP A 28 -10.29 4.87 -10.86
CA ASP A 28 -11.07 3.89 -11.59
C ASP A 28 -12.38 3.62 -10.85
N SER A 29 -13.48 3.59 -11.60
CA SER A 29 -14.88 3.68 -11.13
C SER A 29 -15.36 2.51 -10.24
N ALA A 30 -14.47 1.57 -9.91
CA ALA A 30 -14.72 0.45 -8.99
C ALA A 30 -13.86 0.46 -7.71
N SER A 31 -12.97 1.45 -7.56
CA SER A 31 -11.97 1.51 -6.49
C SER A 31 -12.41 2.49 -5.40
N ASP A 32 -12.74 2.00 -4.19
CA ASP A 32 -12.66 2.90 -3.02
C ASP A 32 -11.19 3.16 -2.74
N THR A 33 -10.65 4.10 -3.50
CA THR A 33 -9.27 4.58 -3.40
C THR A 33 -8.95 5.18 -2.03
N THR A 34 -9.96 5.45 -1.22
CA THR A 34 -9.84 6.02 0.13
C THR A 34 -8.85 5.24 1.00
N SER A 35 -8.92 3.90 1.05
CA SER A 35 -7.99 3.09 1.84
C SER A 35 -6.56 3.11 1.30
N LEU A 36 -6.38 3.17 -0.03
CA LEU A 36 -5.07 3.31 -0.65
C LEU A 36 -4.49 4.72 -0.44
N LYS A 37 -5.30 5.77 -0.58
CA LYS A 37 -4.93 7.16 -0.31
C LYS A 37 -4.50 7.34 1.14
N PHE A 38 -5.28 6.83 2.10
CA PHE A 38 -4.90 6.86 3.51
C PHE A 38 -3.62 6.07 3.78
N SER A 39 -3.43 4.92 3.12
CA SER A 39 -2.23 4.11 3.33
C SER A 39 -0.97 4.80 2.79
N VAL A 40 -1.06 5.39 1.59
CA VAL A 40 0.03 6.15 0.96
C VAL A 40 0.43 7.37 1.79
N LEU A 41 -0.52 8.02 2.46
CA LEU A 41 -0.23 9.20 3.28
C LEU A 41 0.24 8.86 4.70
N ARG A 42 -0.09 7.67 5.21
CA ARG A 42 0.16 7.30 6.63
C ARG A 42 1.36 6.39 6.83
N TYR A 43 1.70 5.55 5.85
CA TYR A 43 2.77 4.56 6.00
C TYR A 43 4.02 4.96 5.21
N HIS A 44 5.17 4.66 5.81
CA HIS A 44 6.48 4.96 5.21
C HIS A 44 6.76 4.12 3.95
N CYS A 45 6.19 2.92 3.86
CA CYS A 45 6.33 2.01 2.72
C CYS A 45 4.99 1.31 2.46
N VAL A 46 4.54 1.34 1.21
CA VAL A 46 3.32 0.65 0.75
C VAL A 46 3.68 -0.28 -0.39
N ILE A 47 3.32 -1.55 -0.28
CA ILE A 47 3.57 -2.56 -1.31
C ILE A 47 2.23 -2.93 -1.95
N GLY A 48 2.12 -2.70 -3.26
CA GLY A 48 1.08 -3.29 -4.10
C GLY A 48 1.53 -4.68 -4.56
N ASN A 49 0.64 -5.66 -4.49
CA ASN A 49 0.92 -7.03 -4.91
C ASN A 49 -0.16 -7.52 -5.87
N ASP A 50 0.24 -8.09 -6.99
CA ASP A 50 -0.66 -8.70 -7.98
C ASP A 50 0.08 -9.81 -8.75
N LEU A 51 -0.63 -10.80 -9.28
CA LEU A 51 -0.05 -11.82 -10.17
C LEU A 51 0.30 -11.25 -11.55
N SER A 52 -0.28 -10.11 -11.90
CA SER A 52 -0.11 -9.43 -13.17
C SER A 52 0.78 -8.19 -13.03
N PRO A 53 1.61 -7.86 -14.03
CA PRO A 53 2.47 -6.67 -14.02
C PRO A 53 1.71 -5.35 -14.27
N MET A 54 0.43 -5.27 -13.89
CA MET A 54 -0.44 -4.15 -14.23
C MET A 54 -0.29 -3.00 -13.21
N GLN A 55 0.78 -2.23 -13.33
CA GLN A 55 1.05 -1.08 -12.47
C GLN A 55 0.83 0.27 -13.16
N PRO A 56 0.38 1.32 -12.44
CA PRO A 56 0.30 2.68 -12.96
C PRO A 56 1.67 3.20 -13.42
N LYS A 57 1.70 4.09 -14.42
CA LYS A 57 2.96 4.67 -14.94
C LYS A 57 3.65 5.59 -13.94
N MET A 58 2.89 6.19 -13.04
CA MET A 58 3.39 7.08 -12.00
C MET A 58 2.83 6.63 -10.67
N VAL A 59 3.72 6.44 -9.71
CA VAL A 59 3.39 6.03 -8.34
C VAL A 59 4.16 6.93 -7.38
N PRO A 60 3.64 7.20 -6.17
CA PRO A 60 4.37 7.92 -5.14
C PRO A 60 5.70 7.22 -4.78
N PRO A 61 6.72 7.95 -4.29
CA PRO A 61 8.05 7.39 -4.02
C PRO A 61 8.05 6.33 -2.90
N ASN A 62 7.04 6.34 -2.03
CA ASN A 62 6.87 5.35 -0.96
C ASN A 62 6.02 4.13 -1.39
N VAL A 63 5.64 4.02 -2.67
CA VAL A 63 4.87 2.91 -3.20
C VAL A 63 5.73 2.04 -4.11
N GLN A 64 5.71 0.73 -3.86
CA GLN A 64 6.38 -0.27 -4.69
C GLN A 64 5.37 -1.32 -5.12
N PHE A 65 5.60 -1.94 -6.28
CA PHE A 65 4.77 -3.03 -6.78
C PHE A 65 5.62 -4.29 -6.92
N GLU A 66 5.08 -5.39 -6.41
CA GLU A 66 5.66 -6.72 -6.56
C GLU A 66 4.71 -7.59 -7.38
N VAL A 67 5.26 -8.28 -8.38
CA VAL A 67 4.52 -9.32 -9.11
C VAL A 67 4.80 -10.65 -8.41
N ASP A 68 3.86 -11.09 -7.59
CA ASP A 68 4.02 -12.31 -6.78
C ASP A 68 2.67 -12.97 -6.48
N ASP A 69 2.71 -14.23 -6.09
CA ASP A 69 1.55 -15.01 -5.65
C ASP A 69 1.42 -14.95 -4.13
N ILE A 70 0.33 -14.35 -3.64
CA ILE A 70 0.01 -14.27 -2.22
C ILE A 70 -0.29 -15.62 -1.56
N GLU A 71 -0.59 -16.69 -2.33
CA GLU A 71 -0.73 -18.05 -1.81
C GLU A 71 0.60 -18.84 -1.79
N SER A 72 1.71 -18.22 -2.21
CA SER A 72 3.02 -18.86 -2.19
C SER A 72 3.51 -19.14 -0.76
N GLN A 73 4.43 -20.10 -0.60
CA GLN A 73 4.87 -20.55 0.73
C GLN A 73 5.61 -19.45 1.53
N ARG A 74 6.16 -18.44 0.84
CA ARG A 74 6.88 -17.30 1.43
C ARG A 74 6.40 -15.96 0.85
N ALA A 75 5.08 -15.82 0.68
CA ALA A 75 4.46 -14.62 0.12
C ALA A 75 4.82 -13.33 0.86
N PHE A 76 5.12 -13.43 2.16
CA PHE A 76 5.48 -12.30 2.99
C PHE A 76 6.93 -12.42 3.45
N LYS A 77 7.76 -11.45 3.05
CA LYS A 77 9.20 -11.40 3.41
C LYS A 77 9.43 -10.79 4.81
N SER A 78 8.47 -10.00 5.27
CA SER A 78 8.47 -9.27 6.54
C SER A 78 7.03 -9.05 7.02
N PRO A 79 6.80 -8.89 8.33
CA PRO A 79 5.47 -8.56 8.85
C PRO A 79 5.01 -7.18 8.35
N PHE A 80 3.69 -7.02 8.22
CA PHE A 80 3.06 -5.77 7.81
C PHE A 80 2.27 -5.16 8.97
N ASP A 81 2.33 -3.85 9.13
CA ASP A 81 1.51 -3.12 10.11
C ASP A 81 0.03 -3.12 9.75
N TYR A 82 -0.26 -3.22 8.45
CA TYR A 82 -1.62 -3.24 7.91
C TYR A 82 -1.65 -3.96 6.57
N ILE A 83 -2.65 -4.83 6.40
CA ILE A 83 -2.91 -5.54 5.15
C ILE A 83 -4.30 -5.14 4.67
N HIS A 84 -4.36 -4.64 3.45
CA HIS A 84 -5.62 -4.34 2.77
C HIS A 84 -5.79 -5.31 1.59
N ALA A 85 -6.91 -6.03 1.58
CA ALA A 85 -7.22 -6.99 0.53
C ALA A 85 -8.65 -6.74 0.01
N ARG A 86 -8.80 -6.67 -1.31
CA ARG A 86 -10.10 -6.46 -1.98
C ARG A 86 -10.17 -7.27 -3.26
N PHE A 87 -11.39 -7.61 -3.66
CA PHE A 87 -11.68 -8.33 -4.91
C PHE A 87 -10.93 -9.67 -5.07
N LEU A 88 -10.44 -10.25 -3.97
CA LEU A 88 -9.82 -11.57 -3.94
C LEU A 88 -10.84 -12.73 -3.92
N ALA A 89 -12.13 -12.41 -3.97
CA ALA A 89 -13.18 -13.43 -4.07
C ALA A 89 -12.91 -14.31 -5.30
N SER A 90 -12.93 -15.64 -5.10
CA SER A 90 -12.58 -16.64 -6.12
C SER A 90 -11.13 -16.65 -6.61
N SER A 91 -10.26 -15.79 -6.08
CA SER A 91 -8.83 -15.76 -6.44
C SER A 91 -7.95 -16.50 -5.44
N ILE A 92 -8.50 -16.89 -4.28
CA ILE A 92 -7.80 -17.60 -3.20
C ILE A 92 -8.35 -19.01 -3.06
N LYS A 93 -7.46 -19.99 -3.07
CA LYS A 93 -7.77 -21.41 -2.89
C LYS A 93 -7.90 -21.80 -1.42
N ASP A 94 -7.03 -21.30 -0.55
CA ASP A 94 -6.99 -21.66 0.88
C ASP A 94 -6.92 -20.43 1.79
N TRP A 95 -8.09 -19.88 2.10
CA TRP A 95 -8.23 -18.74 2.99
C TRP A 95 -7.66 -18.95 4.40
N PRO A 96 -7.94 -20.08 5.11
CA PRO A 96 -7.34 -20.32 6.42
C PRO A 96 -5.81 -20.28 6.40
N ARG A 97 -5.19 -20.88 5.38
CA ARG A 97 -3.74 -20.83 5.22
C ARG A 97 -3.26 -19.40 4.97
N LEU A 98 -3.90 -18.67 4.06
CA LEU A 98 -3.53 -17.28 3.76
C LEU A 98 -3.57 -16.41 5.03
N PHE A 99 -4.65 -16.48 5.82
CA PHE A 99 -4.74 -15.75 7.08
C PHE A 99 -3.63 -16.13 8.04
N LYS A 100 -3.31 -17.42 8.17
CA LYS A 100 -2.19 -17.83 9.04
C LYS A 100 -0.87 -17.19 8.60
N GLN A 101 -0.58 -17.20 7.29
CA GLN A 101 0.63 -16.58 6.76
C GLN A 101 0.70 -15.07 7.01
N THR A 102 -0.43 -14.37 7.12
CA THR A 102 -0.45 -12.92 7.41
C THR A 102 -0.06 -12.56 8.85
N PHE A 103 -0.05 -13.54 9.77
CA PHE A 103 0.33 -13.34 11.18
C PHE A 103 1.70 -13.92 11.54
N ASP A 104 2.32 -14.68 10.62
CA ASP A 104 3.64 -15.28 10.80
C ASP A 104 4.76 -14.24 10.56
#